data_AF-A0A453BCV3-F1
#
_entry.id   AF-A0A453BCV3-F1
#
_cell.length_a   1.000
_cell.length_b   1.000
_cell.length_c   1.000
_cell.angle_alpha   90.00
_cell.angle_beta   90.00
_cell.angle_gamma   90.00
#
_symmetry.space_group_name_H-M   'P 1'
#
loop_
_entity.id
_entity.type
_entity.pdbx_description
1 polymer ?
#
loop_
_entity_poly.entity_id
_entity_poly.type
_entity_poly.pdbx_seq_one_letter_code
_entity_poly.pdbx_strand_id
1 'polypeptide(L)'
;MEMADSPAATAASTAPSLVKVADKALEDMPHWPWHCVVDAVKQCQSLFPLAESTGVFDKVVGALLAQMAIPAPGDATPTSSSPESSAFRFSCDTKCSSLSLRRTWWFEDLVVLSPGMVERVAKALLARGADHGIVARFLFYYLKCRIAGAGAEDKAAMLEAAITVIADLDRSSVSCKGLFGILRIASPVKLAAGCQEMLVAMIGRKLDHATLDNLLVQAPSGTSSLYDVSLVLRFLEAFLRHGDEPGRLKKVGELMDLYLAEVAPDPSLRPARFVELATALPAAARDCHDALYRAIDVYFQVHGRLTDDEKMKICKGINYEKLSPECCKHLATNSGFPTRAAVQALASQHTVLKGIIRHSGTLKPASPPPPPAAHRESYDDADGDSNGQVVLYASRLELTLENQNLKSLLDSMHWRVMELEKVCSRMKTQMTKMKASRRGGGAAAARSL
;
A
#
# COMPACT_ATOMS: atom_id res chain seq x y z
N MET A 1 79.46 -63.74 -14.88
CA MET A 1 79.59 -62.59 -13.98
C MET A 1 78.84 -61.45 -14.65
N GLU A 2 77.76 -61.03 -14.01
CA GLU A 2 76.91 -59.86 -14.25
C GLU A 2 76.20 -59.69 -15.60
N MET A 3 74.92 -60.08 -15.57
CA MET A 3 73.84 -59.36 -16.25
C MET A 3 73.72 -57.95 -15.64
N ALA A 4 73.56 -56.92 -16.48
CA ALA A 4 73.08 -55.62 -16.06
C ALA A 4 71.84 -55.26 -16.87
N ASP A 5 70.75 -55.23 -16.12
CA ASP A 5 69.34 -55.14 -16.48
C ASP A 5 68.97 -53.69 -16.84
N SER A 6 68.12 -53.52 -17.86
CA SER A 6 67.50 -52.23 -18.19
C SER A 6 66.33 -51.99 -17.24
N PRO A 7 66.25 -50.87 -16.50
CA PRO A 7 65.02 -50.54 -15.81
C PRO A 7 64.08 -49.86 -16.81
N ALA A 8 63.15 -50.64 -17.34
CA ALA A 8 61.89 -50.11 -17.86
C ALA A 8 61.20 -49.38 -16.71
N ALA A 9 61.17 -48.05 -16.78
CA ALA A 9 60.39 -47.22 -15.88
C ALA A 9 58.90 -47.55 -16.08
N THR A 10 58.38 -48.42 -15.23
CA THR A 10 56.96 -48.67 -15.06
C THR A 10 56.32 -47.40 -14.53
N ALA A 11 55.73 -46.63 -15.44
CA ALA A 11 54.78 -45.57 -15.11
C ALA A 11 53.56 -46.22 -14.44
N ALA A 12 53.63 -46.40 -13.12
CA ALA A 12 52.49 -46.75 -12.30
C ALA A 12 51.52 -45.56 -12.34
N SER A 13 50.58 -45.60 -13.29
CA SER A 13 49.42 -44.74 -13.34
C SER A 13 48.55 -45.00 -12.10
N THR A 14 48.89 -44.34 -10.99
CA THR A 14 48.03 -44.30 -9.80
C THR A 14 46.71 -43.68 -10.20
N ALA A 15 45.65 -44.50 -10.26
CA ALA A 15 44.30 -44.04 -10.53
C ALA A 15 43.97 -42.85 -9.62
N PRO A 16 43.39 -41.76 -10.16
CA PRO A 16 43.07 -40.59 -9.35
C PRO A 16 42.13 -41.02 -8.23
N SER A 17 42.40 -40.56 -7.01
CA SER A 17 41.51 -40.86 -5.88
C SER A 17 40.10 -40.39 -6.21
N LEU A 18 39.09 -41.19 -5.85
CA LEU A 18 37.68 -40.91 -6.15
C LEU A 18 37.27 -39.48 -5.72
N VAL A 19 37.84 -39.00 -4.60
CA VAL A 19 37.66 -37.63 -4.10
C VAL A 19 38.14 -36.58 -5.11
N LYS A 20 39.33 -36.74 -5.70
CA LYS A 20 39.86 -35.80 -6.71
C LYS A 20 39.04 -35.81 -7.99
N VAL A 21 38.54 -36.98 -8.39
CA VAL A 21 37.64 -37.10 -9.55
C VAL A 21 36.31 -36.40 -9.27
N ALA A 22 35.76 -36.59 -8.08
CA ALA A 22 34.52 -35.93 -7.65
C ALA A 22 34.69 -34.42 -7.53
N ASP A 23 35.79 -33.93 -6.95
CA ASP A 23 36.06 -32.49 -6.84
C ASP A 23 36.19 -31.83 -8.21
N LYS A 24 36.91 -32.46 -9.13
CA LYS A 24 37.02 -31.98 -10.51
C LYS A 24 35.66 -31.96 -11.21
N ALA A 25 34.85 -33.01 -11.03
CA ALA A 25 33.50 -33.05 -11.60
C ALA A 25 32.61 -31.91 -11.08
N LEU A 26 32.73 -31.56 -9.79
CA LEU A 26 31.98 -30.44 -9.19
C LEU A 26 32.48 -29.07 -9.66
N GLU A 27 33.77 -28.93 -9.99
CA GLU A 27 34.32 -27.72 -10.61
C GLU A 27 33.82 -27.53 -12.05
N ASP A 28 33.64 -28.62 -12.80
CA ASP A 28 33.13 -28.60 -14.18
C ASP A 28 31.60 -28.43 -14.25
N MET A 29 30.90 -28.50 -13.12
CA MET A 29 29.43 -28.47 -13.01
C MET A 29 28.71 -27.25 -13.61
N PRO A 30 29.26 -26.02 -13.59
CA PRO A 30 28.65 -24.88 -14.29
C PRO A 30 28.44 -25.12 -15.79
N HIS A 31 29.19 -26.02 -16.41
CA HIS A 31 29.09 -26.38 -17.82
C HIS A 31 28.17 -27.59 -18.09
N TRP A 32 27.62 -28.20 -17.04
CA TRP A 32 26.70 -29.32 -17.20
C TRP A 32 25.36 -28.87 -17.79
N PRO A 33 24.59 -29.78 -18.41
CA PRO A 33 23.22 -29.48 -18.78
C PRO A 33 22.38 -29.04 -17.56
N TRP A 34 21.50 -28.05 -17.75
CA TRP A 34 20.65 -27.50 -16.68
C TRP A 34 19.92 -28.57 -15.85
N HIS A 35 19.31 -29.55 -16.52
CA HIS A 35 18.59 -30.63 -15.85
C HIS A 35 19.48 -31.44 -14.89
N CYS A 36 20.76 -31.65 -15.23
CA CYS A 36 21.71 -32.33 -14.36
C CYS A 36 22.02 -31.49 -13.10
N VAL A 37 22.13 -30.17 -13.25
CA VAL A 37 22.34 -29.27 -12.11
C VAL A 37 21.12 -29.24 -11.21
N VAL A 38 19.91 -29.16 -11.77
CA VAL A 38 18.66 -29.25 -11.01
C VAL A 38 18.55 -30.58 -10.28
N ASP A 39 18.88 -31.68 -10.92
CA ASP A 39 18.85 -33.00 -10.29
C ASP A 39 19.91 -33.12 -9.18
N ALA A 40 21.08 -32.50 -9.33
CA ALA A 40 22.06 -32.38 -8.26
C ALA A 40 21.50 -31.60 -7.05
N VAL A 41 20.74 -30.51 -7.27
CA VAL A 41 20.04 -29.78 -6.19
C VAL A 41 19.02 -30.69 -5.49
N LYS A 42 18.22 -31.44 -6.26
CA LYS A 42 17.25 -32.39 -5.70
C LYS A 42 17.94 -33.49 -4.90
N GLN A 43 19.08 -34.00 -5.36
CA GLN A 43 19.88 -34.99 -4.63
C GLN A 43 20.48 -34.42 -3.36
N CYS A 44 20.85 -33.12 -3.34
CA CYS A 44 21.29 -32.50 -2.09
C CYS A 44 20.21 -32.63 -1.01
N GLN A 45 18.92 -32.55 -1.36
CA GLN A 45 17.81 -32.68 -0.41
C GLN A 45 17.80 -33.98 0.38
N SER A 46 18.13 -35.12 -0.25
CA SER A 46 18.20 -36.41 0.46
C SER A 46 19.51 -36.62 1.20
N LEU A 47 20.55 -35.84 0.86
CA LEU A 47 21.91 -35.97 1.40
C LEU A 47 22.24 -34.94 2.49
N PHE A 48 21.30 -34.08 2.90
CA PHE A 48 21.53 -33.18 4.03
C PHE A 48 21.60 -33.96 5.37
N PRO A 49 22.54 -33.63 6.28
CA PRO A 49 23.45 -32.49 6.27
C PRO A 49 24.82 -32.72 5.60
N LEU A 50 25.09 -33.92 5.08
CA LEU A 50 26.39 -34.28 4.49
C LEU A 50 26.78 -33.41 3.29
N ALA A 51 25.80 -33.02 2.46
CA ALA A 51 26.03 -32.13 1.32
C ALA A 51 26.54 -30.72 1.72
N GLU A 52 26.21 -30.27 2.94
CA GLU A 52 26.65 -28.99 3.49
C GLU A 52 28.07 -29.09 4.06
N SER A 53 28.34 -30.12 4.87
CA SER A 53 29.66 -30.31 5.47
C SER A 53 30.79 -30.58 4.45
N THR A 54 30.41 -31.09 3.28
CA THR A 54 31.34 -31.34 2.17
C THR A 54 31.48 -30.17 1.19
N GLY A 55 30.68 -29.09 1.36
CA GLY A 55 30.65 -27.95 0.45
C GLY A 55 30.05 -28.25 -0.94
N VAL A 56 29.49 -29.45 -1.15
CA VAL A 56 28.85 -29.84 -2.41
C VAL A 56 27.66 -28.95 -2.71
N PHE A 57 26.82 -28.69 -1.70
CA PHE A 57 25.67 -27.80 -1.85
C PHE A 57 26.07 -26.41 -2.36
N ASP A 58 27.15 -25.85 -1.83
CA ASP A 58 27.67 -24.56 -2.24
C ASP A 58 28.17 -24.55 -3.70
N LYS A 59 28.84 -25.62 -4.15
CA LYS A 59 29.25 -25.76 -5.55
C LYS A 59 28.04 -25.90 -6.46
N VAL A 60 27.02 -26.67 -6.07
CA VAL A 60 25.78 -26.89 -6.86
C VAL A 60 25.00 -25.58 -7.02
N VAL A 61 24.77 -24.82 -5.94
CA VAL A 61 24.08 -23.53 -6.02
C VAL A 61 24.90 -22.50 -6.81
N GLY A 62 26.24 -22.55 -6.72
CA GLY A 62 27.12 -21.75 -7.55
C GLY A 62 26.96 -22.03 -9.05
N ALA A 63 26.94 -23.31 -9.43
CA ALA A 63 26.68 -23.72 -10.81
C ALA A 63 25.29 -23.29 -11.29
N LEU A 64 24.28 -23.43 -10.43
CA LEU A 64 22.91 -22.99 -10.70
C LEU A 64 22.84 -21.49 -10.98
N LEU A 65 23.47 -20.65 -10.14
CA LEU A 65 23.54 -19.20 -10.35
C LEU A 65 24.29 -18.84 -11.65
N ALA A 66 25.41 -19.51 -11.93
CA ALA A 66 26.18 -19.28 -13.14
C ALA A 66 25.35 -19.53 -14.41
N GLN A 67 24.53 -20.59 -14.42
CA GLN A 67 23.64 -20.89 -15.54
C GLN A 67 22.43 -19.96 -15.62
N MET A 68 21.91 -19.48 -14.49
CA MET A 68 20.83 -18.47 -14.46
C MET A 68 21.25 -17.13 -15.08
N ALA A 69 22.55 -16.80 -15.04
CA ALA A 69 23.09 -15.57 -15.64
C ALA A 69 23.20 -15.66 -17.17
N ILE A 70 23.17 -16.86 -17.76
CA ILE A 70 23.25 -17.07 -19.20
C ILE A 70 21.85 -16.89 -19.81
N PRO A 71 21.66 -16.03 -20.82
CA PRO A 71 20.40 -15.94 -21.55
C PRO A 71 20.05 -17.30 -22.17
N ALA A 72 18.79 -17.74 -22.03
CA ALA A 72 18.35 -19.04 -22.51
C ALA A 72 18.76 -19.29 -23.99
N PRO A 73 19.35 -20.45 -24.32
CA PRO A 73 19.74 -20.77 -25.69
C PRO A 73 18.47 -21.08 -26.50
N GLY A 74 18.03 -20.14 -27.33
CA GLY A 74 16.82 -20.34 -28.14
C GLY A 74 16.53 -19.30 -29.21
N ASP A 75 16.69 -18.00 -28.96
CA ASP A 75 16.13 -16.99 -29.87
C ASP A 75 17.18 -16.05 -30.48
N ALA A 76 18.07 -16.61 -31.29
CA ALA A 76 18.93 -15.86 -32.20
C ALA A 76 18.47 -16.02 -33.65
N THR A 77 17.20 -15.76 -33.96
CA THR A 77 16.74 -15.53 -35.33
C THR A 77 15.63 -14.47 -35.38
N PRO A 78 15.67 -13.49 -36.32
CA PRO A 78 14.59 -12.55 -36.52
C PRO A 78 13.51 -13.18 -37.42
N THR A 79 12.24 -12.95 -37.06
CA THR A 79 11.02 -13.14 -37.89
C THR A 79 10.74 -14.52 -38.51
N SER A 80 9.68 -15.17 -38.04
CA SER A 80 8.48 -15.41 -38.86
C SER A 80 7.36 -16.01 -38.00
N SER A 81 6.18 -15.42 -38.07
CA SER A 81 4.92 -15.95 -37.56
C SER A 81 4.63 -17.35 -38.08
N SER A 82 4.38 -18.31 -37.20
CA SER A 82 3.40 -19.38 -37.45
C SER A 82 2.87 -19.97 -36.14
N PRO A 83 1.54 -20.21 -36.00
CA PRO A 83 0.93 -20.69 -34.79
C PRO A 83 0.63 -22.18 -34.88
N GLU A 84 1.37 -23.03 -34.16
CA GLU A 84 0.90 -24.38 -33.77
C GLU A 84 1.89 -25.05 -32.83
N SER A 85 1.57 -25.02 -31.54
CA SER A 85 1.95 -26.08 -30.60
C SER A 85 1.07 -25.97 -29.37
N SER A 86 0.06 -26.84 -29.36
CA SER A 86 -0.86 -27.09 -28.27
C SER A 86 -0.13 -27.75 -27.11
N ALA A 87 0.22 -26.94 -26.11
CA ALA A 87 0.42 -27.41 -24.75
C ALA A 87 -0.33 -26.46 -23.83
N PHE A 88 -1.27 -27.03 -23.08
CA PHE A 88 -2.19 -26.41 -22.15
C PHE A 88 -1.46 -25.42 -21.21
N ARG A 89 -1.38 -24.14 -21.60
CA ARG A 89 -0.86 -23.07 -20.74
C ARG A 89 -2.01 -22.52 -19.93
N PHE A 90 -1.98 -22.76 -18.62
CA PHE A 90 -2.84 -22.04 -17.69
C PHE A 90 -2.55 -20.54 -17.82
N SER A 91 -3.54 -19.84 -18.36
CA SER A 91 -3.47 -18.42 -18.65
C SER A 91 -3.39 -17.60 -17.37
N CYS A 92 -2.43 -16.67 -17.30
CA CYS A 92 -2.43 -15.53 -16.38
C CYS A 92 -2.10 -14.29 -17.22
N ASP A 93 -3.14 -13.58 -17.65
CA ASP A 93 -3.10 -12.24 -18.27
C ASP A 93 -2.49 -11.19 -17.31
N THR A 94 -1.85 -10.09 -17.70
CA THR A 94 -1.68 -9.39 -18.98
C THR A 94 -0.32 -8.64 -18.95
N LYS A 95 0.36 -8.52 -20.10
CA LYS A 95 1.63 -7.78 -20.32
C LYS A 95 2.89 -8.33 -19.63
N CYS A 96 3.25 -9.59 -19.92
CA CYS A 96 4.60 -10.08 -19.65
C CYS A 96 5.53 -9.64 -20.79
N SER A 97 6.39 -8.64 -20.58
CA SER A 97 7.46 -8.31 -21.54
C SER A 97 8.30 -9.56 -21.80
N SER A 98 8.74 -9.80 -23.02
CA SER A 98 9.58 -10.95 -23.41
C SER A 98 10.81 -11.14 -22.51
N LEU A 99 11.32 -10.05 -21.91
CA LEU A 99 12.41 -10.05 -20.92
C LEU A 99 12.06 -10.70 -19.56
N SER A 100 10.81 -10.64 -19.13
CA SER A 100 10.35 -11.26 -17.87
C SER A 100 10.25 -12.78 -18.00
N LEU A 101 9.74 -13.29 -19.14
CA LEU A 101 9.72 -14.73 -19.43
C LEU A 101 11.16 -15.29 -19.53
N ARG A 102 12.09 -14.50 -20.08
CA ARG A 102 13.52 -14.86 -20.19
C ARG A 102 14.24 -15.03 -18.85
N ARG A 103 13.73 -14.49 -17.75
CA ARG A 103 14.37 -14.57 -16.41
C ARG A 103 13.70 -15.56 -15.46
N THR A 104 12.53 -16.13 -15.80
CA THR A 104 11.75 -17.02 -14.92
C THR A 104 11.62 -18.44 -15.45
N TRP A 105 12.31 -18.80 -16.54
CA TRP A 105 12.21 -20.11 -17.18
C TRP A 105 12.54 -21.30 -16.25
N TRP A 106 13.41 -21.07 -15.27
CA TRP A 106 13.87 -22.09 -14.32
C TRP A 106 12.93 -22.31 -13.13
N PHE A 107 11.90 -21.48 -12.96
CA PHE A 107 11.06 -21.52 -11.76
C PHE A 107 10.37 -22.89 -11.60
N GLU A 108 9.82 -23.44 -12.67
CA GLU A 108 9.10 -24.73 -12.66
C GLU A 108 9.98 -25.88 -12.16
N ASP A 109 11.24 -25.88 -12.56
CA ASP A 109 12.19 -26.96 -12.24
C ASP A 109 12.55 -26.97 -10.75
N LEU A 110 12.54 -25.80 -10.10
CA LEU A 110 12.86 -25.65 -8.68
C LEU A 110 11.61 -25.63 -7.77
N VAL A 111 10.40 -25.57 -8.33
CA VAL A 111 9.16 -25.60 -7.54
C VAL A 111 8.98 -26.91 -6.78
N VAL A 112 9.58 -28.01 -7.23
CA VAL A 112 9.44 -29.35 -6.62
C VAL A 112 10.19 -29.47 -5.27
N LEU A 113 11.14 -28.56 -5.00
CA LEU A 113 11.96 -28.60 -3.79
C LEU A 113 11.14 -28.50 -2.49
N SER A 114 11.61 -29.15 -1.42
CA SER A 114 10.99 -29.02 -0.10
C SER A 114 11.12 -27.59 0.46
N PRO A 115 10.26 -27.17 1.41
CA PRO A 115 10.31 -25.81 1.96
C PRO A 115 11.68 -25.42 2.49
N GLY A 116 12.31 -26.31 3.27
CA GLY A 116 13.65 -26.07 3.80
C GLY A 116 14.74 -26.05 2.73
N MET A 117 14.57 -26.76 1.61
CA MET A 117 15.53 -26.69 0.50
C MET A 117 15.38 -25.37 -0.27
N VAL A 118 14.14 -24.94 -0.53
CA VAL A 118 13.87 -23.63 -1.16
C VAL A 118 14.47 -22.50 -0.34
N GLU A 119 14.30 -22.52 0.98
CA GLU A 119 14.89 -21.54 1.88
C GLU A 119 16.42 -21.49 1.73
N ARG A 120 17.08 -22.65 1.79
CA ARG A 120 18.55 -22.76 1.69
C ARG A 120 19.05 -22.30 0.33
N VAL A 121 18.44 -22.77 -0.76
CA VAL A 121 18.83 -22.38 -2.13
C VAL A 121 18.67 -20.88 -2.31
N ALA A 122 17.55 -20.31 -1.88
CA ALA A 122 17.31 -18.88 -2.03
C ALA A 122 18.29 -18.03 -1.19
N LYS A 123 18.58 -18.42 0.07
CA LYS A 123 19.62 -17.77 0.88
C LYS A 123 21.01 -17.88 0.25
N ALA A 124 21.37 -19.05 -0.28
CA ALA A 124 22.66 -19.27 -0.93
C ALA A 124 22.79 -18.51 -2.26
N LEU A 125 21.69 -18.28 -2.97
CA LEU A 125 21.62 -17.40 -4.15
C LEU A 125 21.86 -15.93 -3.76
N LEU A 126 21.21 -15.45 -2.70
CA LEU A 126 21.40 -14.08 -2.19
C LEU A 126 22.84 -13.85 -1.72
N ALA A 127 23.41 -14.81 -0.99
CA ALA A 127 24.81 -14.75 -0.54
C ALA A 127 25.82 -14.66 -1.70
N ARG A 128 25.42 -15.08 -2.91
CA ARG A 128 26.23 -15.03 -4.13
C ARG A 128 25.88 -13.85 -5.06
N GLY A 129 25.04 -12.91 -4.59
CA GLY A 129 24.70 -11.70 -5.32
C GLY A 129 23.61 -11.87 -6.37
N ALA A 130 22.74 -12.87 -6.24
CA ALA A 130 21.55 -12.95 -7.08
C ALA A 130 20.62 -11.74 -6.87
N ASP A 131 19.96 -11.30 -7.94
CA ASP A 131 19.02 -10.19 -7.88
C ASP A 131 17.86 -10.48 -6.91
N HIS A 132 17.70 -9.61 -5.90
CA HIS A 132 16.67 -9.75 -4.87
C HIS A 132 15.25 -9.78 -5.47
N GLY A 133 15.01 -9.09 -6.58
CA GLY A 133 13.73 -9.08 -7.29
C GLY A 133 13.40 -10.43 -7.94
N ILE A 134 14.39 -11.08 -8.57
CA ILE A 134 14.23 -12.43 -9.13
C ILE A 134 13.92 -13.43 -8.03
N VAL A 135 14.67 -13.39 -6.91
CA VAL A 135 14.44 -14.27 -5.76
C VAL A 135 13.04 -14.06 -5.17
N ALA A 136 12.60 -12.81 -4.97
CA ALA A 136 11.24 -12.50 -4.51
C ALA A 136 10.18 -13.12 -5.43
N ARG A 137 10.33 -12.95 -6.75
CA ARG A 137 9.40 -13.49 -7.75
C ARG A 137 9.35 -15.02 -7.72
N PHE A 138 10.51 -15.67 -7.58
CA PHE A 138 10.58 -17.13 -7.44
C PHE A 138 9.83 -17.60 -6.19
N LEU A 139 9.99 -16.93 -5.05
CA LEU A 139 9.30 -17.31 -3.82
C LEU A 139 7.77 -17.12 -3.93
N PHE A 140 7.31 -16.02 -4.52
CA PHE A 140 5.88 -15.84 -4.80
C PHE A 140 5.34 -16.90 -5.75
N TYR A 141 6.12 -17.27 -6.77
CA TYR A 141 5.78 -18.33 -7.70
C TYR A 141 5.69 -19.69 -7.00
N TYR A 142 6.68 -20.02 -6.18
CA TYR A 142 6.73 -21.24 -5.36
C TYR A 142 5.48 -21.38 -4.48
N LEU A 143 5.15 -20.32 -3.73
CA LEU A 143 3.96 -20.29 -2.90
C LEU A 143 2.68 -20.45 -3.74
N LYS A 144 2.56 -19.74 -4.87
CA LYS A 144 1.39 -19.84 -5.75
C LYS A 144 1.16 -21.27 -6.23
N CYS A 145 2.22 -21.98 -6.63
CA CYS A 145 2.10 -23.33 -7.17
C CYS A 145 1.88 -24.39 -6.08
N ARG A 146 2.55 -24.25 -4.94
CA ARG A 146 2.59 -25.33 -3.93
C ARG A 146 1.53 -25.23 -2.84
N ILE A 147 0.97 -24.04 -2.60
CA ILE A 147 -0.06 -23.86 -1.56
C ILE A 147 -1.39 -24.50 -1.97
N ALA A 148 -1.73 -24.48 -3.26
CA ALA A 148 -2.98 -25.06 -3.75
C ALA A 148 -2.98 -26.57 -3.51
N GLY A 149 -3.97 -27.07 -2.76
CA GLY A 149 -4.11 -28.49 -2.44
C GLY A 149 -3.23 -29.03 -1.30
N ALA A 150 -2.30 -28.24 -0.75
CA ALA A 150 -1.44 -28.68 0.35
C ALA A 150 -2.17 -28.71 1.72
N GLY A 151 -1.70 -29.59 2.61
CA GLY A 151 -2.14 -29.66 4.01
C GLY A 151 -1.76 -28.41 4.81
N ALA A 152 -2.37 -28.22 5.99
CA ALA A 152 -2.12 -27.04 6.82
C ALA A 152 -0.66 -26.93 7.30
N GLU A 153 -0.06 -28.06 7.68
CA GLU A 153 1.34 -28.11 8.14
C GLU A 153 2.32 -27.82 6.99
N ASP A 154 2.10 -28.40 5.82
CA ASP A 154 2.92 -28.13 4.63
C ASP A 154 2.81 -26.65 4.21
N LYS A 155 1.59 -26.09 4.24
CA LYS A 155 1.36 -24.65 4.00
C LYS A 155 2.14 -23.79 4.97
N ALA A 156 2.12 -24.13 6.26
CA ALA A 156 2.89 -23.42 7.28
C ALA A 156 4.38 -23.46 6.94
N ALA A 157 4.95 -24.66 6.71
CA ALA A 157 6.36 -24.81 6.39
C ALA A 157 6.78 -24.03 5.13
N MET A 158 5.96 -24.04 4.08
CA MET A 158 6.21 -23.27 2.85
C MET A 158 6.18 -21.76 3.09
N LEU A 159 5.18 -21.27 3.82
CA LEU A 159 5.05 -19.86 4.17
C LEU A 159 6.21 -19.41 5.05
N GLU A 160 6.59 -20.18 6.06
CA GLU A 160 7.71 -19.87 6.96
C GLU A 160 9.04 -19.79 6.22
N ALA A 161 9.32 -20.77 5.36
CA ALA A 161 10.50 -20.77 4.50
C ALA A 161 10.55 -19.51 3.62
N ALA A 162 9.46 -19.19 2.92
CA ALA A 162 9.40 -18.02 2.05
C ALA A 162 9.48 -16.70 2.83
N ILE A 163 8.75 -16.56 3.95
CA ILE A 163 8.77 -15.35 4.80
C ILE A 163 10.18 -15.09 5.33
N THR A 164 10.88 -16.14 5.77
CA THR A 164 12.26 -16.03 6.27
C THR A 164 13.19 -15.47 5.21
N VAL A 165 13.12 -15.96 3.97
CA VAL A 165 13.97 -15.43 2.89
C VAL A 165 13.53 -14.03 2.46
N ILE A 166 12.22 -13.77 2.34
CA ILE A 166 11.69 -12.46 1.93
C ILE A 166 12.09 -11.37 2.92
N ALA A 167 12.23 -11.70 4.21
CA ALA A 167 12.67 -10.77 5.25
C ALA A 167 14.11 -10.27 5.04
N ASP A 168 14.96 -11.06 4.38
CA ASP A 168 16.35 -10.71 4.03
C ASP A 168 16.44 -9.95 2.70
N LEU A 169 15.33 -9.76 1.98
CA LEU A 169 15.32 -9.06 0.69
C LEU A 169 15.24 -7.55 0.83
N ASP A 170 15.79 -6.86 -0.17
CA ASP A 170 15.62 -5.42 -0.31
C ASP A 170 14.13 -5.05 -0.37
N ARG A 171 13.78 -3.98 0.36
CA ARG A 171 12.42 -3.44 0.40
C ARG A 171 11.89 -3.18 -1.02
N SER A 172 12.67 -2.65 -1.95
CA SER A 172 12.20 -2.34 -3.31
C SER A 172 11.82 -3.60 -4.11
N SER A 173 12.43 -4.73 -3.81
CA SER A 173 12.29 -6.00 -4.55
C SER A 173 10.99 -6.75 -4.25
N VAL A 174 10.38 -6.48 -3.10
CA VAL A 174 9.19 -7.19 -2.63
C VAL A 174 7.92 -6.39 -2.95
N SER A 175 6.91 -7.03 -3.55
CA SER A 175 5.64 -6.34 -3.85
C SER A 175 4.72 -6.25 -2.63
N CYS A 176 4.07 -5.09 -2.42
CA CYS A 176 3.09 -4.91 -1.33
C CYS A 176 1.91 -5.89 -1.48
N LYS A 177 1.36 -5.99 -2.70
CA LYS A 177 0.30 -6.95 -3.06
C LYS A 177 0.70 -8.41 -2.75
N GLY A 178 1.96 -8.78 -3.01
CA GLY A 178 2.47 -10.11 -2.70
C GLY A 178 2.48 -10.41 -1.20
N LEU A 179 2.93 -9.45 -0.38
CA LEU A 179 2.92 -9.61 1.10
C LEU A 179 1.51 -9.78 1.66
N PHE A 180 0.53 -8.98 1.19
CA PHE A 180 -0.86 -9.17 1.58
C PHE A 180 -1.46 -10.48 1.03
N GLY A 181 -0.99 -10.96 -0.12
CA GLY A 181 -1.30 -12.30 -0.62
C GLY A 181 -0.82 -13.39 0.34
N ILE A 182 0.42 -13.30 0.82
CA ILE A 182 0.97 -14.20 1.84
C ILE A 182 0.16 -14.12 3.12
N LEU A 183 -0.16 -12.91 3.60
CA LEU A 183 -0.96 -12.70 4.81
C LEU A 183 -2.32 -13.40 4.75
N ARG A 184 -3.05 -13.28 3.63
CA ARG A 184 -4.37 -13.90 3.46
C ARG A 184 -4.29 -15.42 3.51
N ILE A 185 -3.21 -16.01 3.00
CA ILE A 185 -3.01 -17.46 3.05
C ILE A 185 -2.51 -17.90 4.43
N ALA A 186 -1.70 -17.07 5.08
CA ALA A 186 -1.17 -17.31 6.42
C ALA A 186 -2.23 -17.18 7.52
N SER A 187 -3.24 -16.32 7.35
CA SER A 187 -4.25 -16.04 8.36
C SER A 187 -4.97 -17.28 8.94
N PRO A 188 -5.43 -18.26 8.13
CA PRO A 188 -6.02 -19.49 8.66
C PRO A 188 -4.98 -20.54 9.11
N VAL A 189 -3.69 -20.28 8.91
CA VAL A 189 -2.60 -21.23 9.19
C VAL A 189 -1.87 -20.83 10.47
N LYS A 190 -1.56 -21.81 11.32
CA LYS A 190 -0.79 -21.57 12.53
C LYS A 190 0.71 -21.47 12.19
N LEU A 191 1.17 -20.26 11.91
CA LEU A 191 2.60 -19.98 11.74
C LEU A 191 3.32 -19.85 13.09
N ALA A 192 4.63 -20.10 13.09
CA ALA A 192 5.51 -19.73 14.18
C ALA A 192 5.41 -18.22 14.47
N ALA A 193 5.35 -17.85 15.75
CA ALA A 193 5.17 -16.45 16.18
C ALA A 193 6.20 -15.50 15.56
N GLY A 194 7.48 -15.94 15.48
CA GLY A 194 8.54 -15.16 14.83
C GLY A 194 8.27 -14.88 13.35
N CYS A 195 7.73 -15.84 12.61
CA CYS A 195 7.37 -15.65 11.19
C CYS A 195 6.21 -14.69 11.01
N GLN A 196 5.20 -14.75 11.88
CA GLN A 196 4.10 -13.80 11.85
C GLN A 196 4.58 -12.38 12.14
N GLU A 197 5.46 -12.19 13.13
CA GLU A 197 6.07 -10.88 13.43
C GLU A 197 6.90 -10.35 12.24
N MET A 198 7.70 -11.21 11.59
CA MET A 198 8.46 -10.83 10.39
C MET A 198 7.53 -10.37 9.25
N LEU A 199 6.45 -11.11 8.99
CA LEU A 199 5.48 -10.73 7.97
C LEU A 199 4.81 -9.39 8.27
N VAL A 200 4.39 -9.18 9.52
CA VAL A 200 3.81 -7.91 9.99
C VAL A 200 4.80 -6.77 9.84
N ALA A 201 6.07 -6.98 10.20
CA ALA A 201 7.13 -5.99 10.06
C ALA A 201 7.37 -5.61 8.58
N MET A 202 7.40 -6.59 7.68
CA MET A 202 7.57 -6.34 6.24
C MET A 202 6.38 -5.57 5.64
N ILE A 203 5.15 -5.93 6.01
CA ILE A 203 3.94 -5.23 5.58
C ILE A 203 3.94 -3.80 6.14
N GLY A 204 4.21 -3.63 7.43
CA GLY A 204 4.30 -2.33 8.08
C GLY A 204 5.31 -1.41 7.39
N ARG A 205 6.50 -1.93 7.02
CA ARG A 205 7.46 -1.15 6.23
C ARG A 205 6.84 -0.66 4.91
N LYS A 206 6.00 -1.43 4.24
CA LYS A 206 5.39 -1.08 2.93
C LYS A 206 3.99 -0.46 3.02
N LEU A 207 3.54 -0.05 4.20
CA LEU A 207 2.18 0.44 4.40
C LEU A 207 1.82 1.64 3.50
N ASP A 208 2.80 2.46 3.12
CA ASP A 208 2.65 3.58 2.17
C ASP A 208 2.31 3.17 0.72
N HIS A 209 2.38 1.87 0.41
CA HIS A 209 1.98 1.28 -0.87
C HIS A 209 0.75 0.37 -0.75
N ALA A 210 0.11 0.30 0.42
CA ALA A 210 -1.08 -0.51 0.64
C ALA A 210 -2.34 0.25 0.21
N THR A 211 -3.34 -0.48 -0.26
CA THR A 211 -4.68 0.05 -0.52
C THR A 211 -5.63 -0.31 0.61
N LEU A 212 -6.79 0.35 0.68
CA LEU A 212 -7.82 0.03 1.68
C LEU A 212 -8.17 -1.47 1.67
N ASP A 213 -8.39 -2.07 0.50
CA ASP A 213 -8.69 -3.50 0.32
C ASP A 213 -7.62 -4.44 0.92
N ASN A 214 -6.38 -3.97 1.04
CA ASN A 214 -5.34 -4.72 1.70
C ASN A 214 -5.54 -4.79 3.22
N LEU A 215 -6.05 -3.71 3.83
CA LEU A 215 -6.31 -3.61 5.28
C LEU A 215 -7.60 -4.29 5.73
N LEU A 216 -8.52 -4.55 4.80
CA LEU A 216 -9.79 -5.24 5.08
C LEU A 216 -9.57 -6.74 5.28
N VAL A 217 -8.83 -7.10 6.33
CA VAL A 217 -8.58 -8.47 6.77
C VAL A 217 -9.68 -8.87 7.75
N GLN A 218 -10.31 -10.01 7.50
CA GLN A 218 -11.37 -10.53 8.36
C GLN A 218 -10.83 -10.80 9.77
N ALA A 219 -11.63 -10.44 10.78
CA ALA A 219 -11.24 -10.70 12.16
C ALA A 219 -11.18 -12.21 12.47
N PRO A 220 -10.30 -12.66 13.39
CA PRO A 220 -10.19 -14.07 13.76
C PRO A 220 -11.51 -14.66 14.28
N SER A 221 -11.69 -15.98 14.10
CA SER A 221 -12.88 -16.69 14.60
C SER A 221 -13.11 -16.42 16.09
N GLY A 222 -14.28 -15.88 16.43
CA GLY A 222 -14.67 -15.60 17.82
C GLY A 222 -14.62 -14.12 18.22
N THR A 223 -14.11 -13.23 17.37
CA THR A 223 -14.31 -11.79 17.53
C THR A 223 -15.62 -11.35 16.86
N SER A 224 -16.36 -10.45 17.51
CA SER A 224 -17.61 -9.90 16.97
C SER A 224 -17.41 -8.90 15.82
N SER A 225 -16.20 -8.35 15.68
CA SER A 225 -15.85 -7.36 14.65
C SER A 225 -15.65 -7.98 13.29
N LEU A 226 -16.00 -7.22 12.26
CA LEU A 226 -15.87 -7.65 10.87
C LEU A 226 -14.40 -7.71 10.45
N TYR A 227 -13.57 -6.78 10.97
CA TYR A 227 -12.18 -6.61 10.54
C TYR A 227 -11.19 -6.71 11.71
N ASP A 228 -9.97 -7.21 11.43
CA ASP A 228 -8.89 -7.29 12.41
C ASP A 228 -8.19 -5.94 12.59
N VAL A 229 -8.79 -5.09 13.42
CA VAL A 229 -8.20 -3.80 13.81
C VAL A 229 -6.86 -3.95 14.54
N SER A 230 -6.67 -5.05 15.28
CA SER A 230 -5.44 -5.26 16.05
C SER A 230 -4.25 -5.51 15.13
N LEU A 231 -4.48 -6.24 14.03
CA LEU A 231 -3.49 -6.47 12.99
C LEU A 231 -3.10 -5.16 12.27
N VAL A 232 -4.08 -4.31 11.96
CA VAL A 232 -3.82 -3.00 11.34
C VAL A 232 -2.99 -2.09 12.23
N LEU A 233 -3.31 -2.03 13.54
CA LEU A 233 -2.52 -1.29 14.51
C LEU A 233 -1.07 -1.79 14.58
N ARG A 234 -0.85 -3.10 14.48
CA ARG A 234 0.50 -3.67 14.42
C ARG A 234 1.26 -3.32 13.13
N PHE A 235 0.59 -3.28 11.98
CA PHE A 235 1.22 -2.78 10.75
C PHE A 235 1.65 -1.33 10.91
N LEU A 236 0.79 -0.50 11.51
CA LEU A 236 1.08 0.90 11.74
C LEU A 236 2.24 1.09 12.73
N GLU A 237 2.27 0.34 13.83
CA GLU A 237 3.38 0.35 14.77
C GLU A 237 4.70 -0.04 14.09
N ALA A 238 4.69 -1.09 13.25
CA ALA A 238 5.85 -1.49 12.48
C ALA A 238 6.30 -0.43 11.45
N PHE A 239 5.36 0.30 10.84
CA PHE A 239 5.67 1.43 9.94
C PHE A 239 6.43 2.53 10.69
N LEU A 240 5.89 2.98 11.82
CA LEU A 240 6.43 4.10 12.60
C LEU A 240 7.81 3.82 13.20
N ARG A 241 8.18 2.55 13.41
CA ARG A 241 9.52 2.15 13.90
C ARG A 241 10.65 2.40 12.89
N HIS A 242 10.36 2.56 11.60
CA HIS A 242 11.36 2.58 10.53
C HIS A 242 11.54 3.94 9.83
N GLY A 243 11.01 5.01 10.41
CA GLY A 243 11.31 6.38 10.00
C GLY A 243 10.22 7.04 9.14
N ASP A 244 9.83 8.23 9.58
CA ASP A 244 8.78 9.06 9.02
C ASP A 244 9.32 9.97 7.91
N GLU A 245 9.57 9.40 6.73
CA GLU A 245 9.66 10.25 5.54
C GLU A 245 8.31 10.97 5.37
N PRO A 246 8.24 12.31 5.39
CA PRO A 246 6.98 13.03 5.50
C PRO A 246 5.97 12.64 4.41
N GLY A 247 6.44 12.41 3.19
CA GLY A 247 5.59 11.99 2.07
C GLY A 247 4.99 10.59 2.24
N ARG A 248 5.72 9.66 2.86
CA ARG A 248 5.23 8.30 3.14
C ARG A 248 4.24 8.32 4.29
N LEU A 249 4.55 9.09 5.34
CA LEU A 249 3.71 9.23 6.51
C LEU A 249 2.33 9.84 6.15
N LYS A 250 2.30 10.84 5.26
CA LYS A 250 1.04 11.42 4.76
C LYS A 250 0.16 10.41 4.02
N LYS A 251 0.75 9.61 3.12
CA LYS A 251 0.03 8.53 2.42
C LYS A 251 -0.57 7.52 3.39
N VAL A 252 0.17 7.14 4.43
CA VAL A 252 -0.36 6.25 5.48
C VAL A 252 -1.45 6.96 6.29
N GLY A 253 -1.33 8.27 6.55
CA GLY A 253 -2.38 9.08 7.17
C GLY A 253 -3.71 9.00 6.42
N GLU A 254 -3.67 9.26 5.11
CA GLU A 254 -4.83 9.15 4.22
C GLU A 254 -5.43 7.74 4.23
N LEU A 255 -4.58 6.72 4.15
CA LEU A 255 -5.00 5.32 4.17
C LEU A 255 -5.67 4.93 5.50
N MET A 256 -5.15 5.41 6.63
CA MET A 256 -5.76 5.17 7.94
C MET A 256 -7.08 5.91 8.11
N ASP A 257 -7.22 7.10 7.51
CA ASP A 257 -8.49 7.84 7.54
C ASP A 257 -9.58 7.13 6.72
N LEU A 258 -9.22 6.57 5.56
CA LEU A 258 -10.10 5.68 4.79
C LEU A 258 -10.50 4.44 5.59
N TYR A 259 -9.54 3.82 6.28
CA TYR A 259 -9.80 2.65 7.11
C TYR A 259 -10.71 2.99 8.31
N LEU A 260 -10.47 4.12 8.99
CA LEU A 260 -11.31 4.63 10.07
C LEU A 260 -12.76 4.87 9.60
N ALA A 261 -12.93 5.42 8.40
CA ALA A 261 -14.25 5.63 7.80
C ALA A 261 -14.98 4.30 7.49
N GLU A 262 -14.24 3.25 7.13
CA GLU A 262 -14.79 1.92 6.84
C GLU A 262 -15.16 1.14 8.11
N VAL A 263 -14.39 1.28 9.20
CA VAL A 263 -14.66 0.56 10.46
C VAL A 263 -15.60 1.32 11.41
N ALA A 264 -15.74 2.64 11.26
CA ALA A 264 -16.62 3.45 12.11
C ALA A 264 -18.10 2.97 12.15
N PRO A 265 -18.69 2.49 11.04
CA PRO A 265 -20.04 1.94 11.02
C PRO A 265 -20.20 0.56 11.66
N ASP A 266 -19.12 -0.14 12.04
CA ASP A 266 -19.19 -1.47 12.66
C ASP A 266 -19.71 -1.37 14.10
N PRO A 267 -20.95 -1.84 14.42
CA PRO A 267 -21.53 -1.72 15.76
C PRO A 267 -20.79 -2.54 16.83
N SER A 268 -19.92 -3.45 16.41
CA SER A 268 -19.18 -4.35 17.28
C SER A 268 -17.75 -3.86 17.57
N LEU A 269 -17.35 -2.74 16.96
CA LEU A 269 -16.06 -2.12 17.19
C LEU A 269 -16.03 -1.44 18.57
N ARG A 270 -15.21 -1.97 19.48
CA ARG A 270 -15.11 -1.44 20.84
C ARG A 270 -14.52 -0.02 20.87
N PRO A 271 -15.01 0.86 21.77
CA PRO A 271 -14.53 2.24 21.87
C PRO A 271 -13.02 2.35 22.12
N ALA A 272 -12.47 1.45 22.95
CA ALA A 272 -11.04 1.42 23.24
C ALA A 272 -10.19 1.23 21.97
N ARG A 273 -10.61 0.33 21.06
CA ARG A 273 -9.90 0.08 19.79
C ARG A 273 -10.03 1.25 18.81
N PHE A 274 -11.19 1.90 18.79
CA PHE A 274 -11.39 3.08 17.96
C PHE A 274 -10.51 4.26 18.44
N VAL A 275 -10.37 4.45 19.76
CA VAL A 275 -9.43 5.44 20.33
C VAL A 275 -7.98 5.13 19.91
N GLU A 276 -7.56 3.87 20.01
CA GLU A 276 -6.21 3.46 19.57
C GLU A 276 -5.98 3.82 18.09
N LEU A 277 -6.90 3.48 17.18
CA LEU A 277 -6.78 3.86 15.76
C LEU A 277 -6.73 5.38 15.55
N ALA A 278 -7.61 6.13 16.21
CA ALA A 278 -7.70 7.58 16.05
C ALA A 278 -6.43 8.31 16.55
N THR A 279 -5.71 7.72 17.51
CA THR A 279 -4.55 8.33 18.17
C THR A 279 -3.21 7.69 17.81
N ALA A 280 -3.18 6.61 17.03
CA ALA A 280 -1.95 5.88 16.70
C ALA A 280 -0.99 6.65 15.79
N LEU A 281 -1.49 7.57 14.98
CA LEU A 281 -0.66 8.35 14.05
C LEU A 281 -0.11 9.63 14.70
N PRO A 282 1.16 10.01 14.40
CA PRO A 282 1.74 11.27 14.87
C PRO A 282 1.06 12.48 14.21
N ALA A 283 1.17 13.65 14.84
CA ALA A 283 0.53 14.88 14.37
C ALA A 283 0.98 15.31 12.96
N ALA A 284 2.17 14.91 12.52
CA ALA A 284 2.70 15.20 11.18
C ALA A 284 2.03 14.38 10.05
N ALA A 285 1.29 13.32 10.39
CA ALA A 285 0.70 12.42 9.39
C ALA A 285 -0.51 13.01 8.66
N ARG A 286 -1.17 14.00 9.28
CA ARG A 286 -2.39 14.62 8.74
C ARG A 286 -2.18 16.11 8.58
N ASP A 287 -2.41 16.60 7.37
CA ASP A 287 -2.51 18.05 7.13
C ASP A 287 -3.90 18.57 7.50
N CYS A 288 -4.92 17.74 7.32
CA CYS A 288 -6.32 18.03 7.62
C CYS A 288 -6.93 16.90 8.47
N HIS A 289 -7.73 17.26 9.48
CA HIS A 289 -8.39 16.28 10.37
C HIS A 289 -9.87 16.04 10.01
N ASP A 290 -10.35 16.55 8.87
CA ASP A 290 -11.76 16.44 8.49
C ASP A 290 -12.22 15.01 8.25
N ALA A 291 -11.38 14.17 7.63
CA ALA A 291 -11.70 12.76 7.39
C ALA A 291 -11.79 11.99 8.71
N LEU A 292 -10.85 12.22 9.62
CA LEU A 292 -10.89 11.69 10.99
C LEU A 292 -12.16 12.15 11.74
N TYR A 293 -12.49 13.44 11.66
CA TYR A 293 -13.71 13.98 12.27
C TYR A 293 -14.97 13.29 11.73
N ARG A 294 -15.08 13.12 10.40
CA ARG A 294 -16.21 12.43 9.76
C ARG A 294 -16.33 10.98 10.22
N ALA A 295 -15.22 10.26 10.33
CA ALA A 295 -15.23 8.90 10.86
C ALA A 295 -15.71 8.87 12.32
N ILE A 296 -15.28 9.82 13.16
CA ILE A 296 -15.72 9.93 14.56
C ILE A 296 -17.23 10.25 14.65
N ASP A 297 -17.74 11.16 13.81
CA ASP A 297 -19.16 11.50 13.79
C ASP A 297 -20.03 10.27 13.44
N VAL A 298 -19.65 9.52 12.41
CA VAL A 298 -20.30 8.25 12.06
C VAL A 298 -20.22 7.24 13.21
N TYR A 299 -19.06 7.12 13.86
CA TYR A 299 -18.89 6.22 15.00
C TYR A 299 -19.85 6.58 16.14
N PHE A 300 -19.99 7.88 16.48
CA PHE A 300 -20.92 8.34 17.51
C PHE A 300 -22.39 8.13 17.14
N GLN A 301 -22.75 8.26 15.87
CA GLN A 301 -24.12 7.99 15.39
C GLN A 301 -24.49 6.51 15.54
N VAL A 302 -23.53 5.60 15.31
CA VAL A 302 -23.76 4.14 15.41
C VAL A 302 -23.65 3.66 16.86
N HIS A 303 -22.75 4.23 17.66
CA HIS A 303 -22.47 3.82 19.04
C HIS A 303 -23.18 4.72 20.06
N GLY A 304 -24.50 4.74 20.05
CA GLY A 304 -25.32 5.57 20.94
C GLY A 304 -25.20 5.27 22.44
N ARG A 305 -24.49 4.19 22.84
CA ARG A 305 -24.27 3.79 24.24
C ARG A 305 -22.96 4.34 24.85
N LEU A 306 -22.23 5.17 24.12
CA LEU A 306 -20.98 5.77 24.59
C LEU A 306 -21.22 6.75 25.74
N THR A 307 -20.40 6.65 26.78
CA THR A 307 -20.34 7.65 27.86
C THR A 307 -19.67 8.95 27.39
N ASP A 308 -19.97 10.07 28.03
CA ASP A 308 -19.34 11.35 27.71
C ASP A 308 -17.81 11.31 27.87
N ASP A 309 -17.30 10.53 28.82
CA ASP A 309 -15.87 10.30 29.01
C ASP A 309 -15.22 9.55 27.84
N GLU A 310 -15.88 8.54 27.30
CA GLU A 310 -15.41 7.81 26.12
C GLU A 310 -15.44 8.69 24.88
N LYS A 311 -16.54 9.44 24.67
CA LYS A 311 -16.64 10.43 23.60
C LYS A 311 -15.53 11.47 23.69
N MET A 312 -15.24 11.96 24.90
CA MET A 312 -14.15 12.89 25.15
C MET A 312 -12.79 12.27 24.83
N LYS A 313 -12.54 11.01 25.22
CA LYS A 313 -11.29 10.30 24.87
C LYS A 313 -11.10 10.19 23.36
N ILE A 314 -12.16 9.89 22.60
CA ILE A 314 -12.12 9.82 21.14
C ILE A 314 -11.84 11.21 20.54
N CYS A 315 -12.51 12.25 21.05
CA CYS A 315 -12.33 13.63 20.57
C CYS A 315 -10.91 14.17 20.77
N LYS A 316 -10.14 13.67 21.77
CA LYS A 316 -8.74 14.06 21.97
C LYS A 316 -7.82 13.71 20.80
N GLY A 317 -8.20 12.78 19.93
CA GLY A 317 -7.44 12.47 18.71
C GLY A 317 -7.54 13.56 17.64
N ILE A 318 -8.50 14.50 17.76
CA ILE A 318 -8.70 15.56 16.79
C ILE A 318 -7.83 16.77 17.15
N ASN A 319 -7.03 17.24 16.20
CA ASN A 319 -6.41 18.55 16.29
C ASN A 319 -7.36 19.60 15.70
N TYR A 320 -7.99 20.38 16.57
CA TYR A 320 -8.98 21.40 16.19
C TYR A 320 -8.42 22.55 15.35
N GLU A 321 -7.09 22.73 15.28
CA GLU A 321 -6.45 23.73 14.40
C GLU A 321 -6.35 23.25 12.95
N LYS A 322 -6.38 21.93 12.73
CA LYS A 322 -6.30 21.29 11.41
C LYS A 322 -7.66 20.92 10.83
N LEU A 323 -8.74 21.37 11.45
CA LEU A 323 -10.11 21.20 10.95
C LEU A 323 -10.47 22.36 10.03
N SER A 324 -11.22 22.05 8.98
CA SER A 324 -11.86 23.08 8.16
C SER A 324 -12.90 23.87 8.96
N PRO A 325 -13.17 25.14 8.58
CA PRO A 325 -14.18 25.94 9.26
C PRO A 325 -15.59 25.31 9.15
N GLU A 326 -15.87 24.59 8.08
CA GLU A 326 -17.10 23.83 7.87
C GLU A 326 -17.23 22.69 8.90
N CYS A 327 -16.19 21.88 9.07
CA CYS A 327 -16.19 20.78 10.05
C CYS A 327 -16.25 21.29 11.49
N CYS A 328 -15.55 22.37 11.82
CA CYS A 328 -15.63 23.02 13.14
C CYS A 328 -17.04 23.54 13.44
N LYS A 329 -17.72 24.14 12.46
CA LYS A 329 -19.11 24.58 12.61
C LYS A 329 -20.04 23.38 12.83
N HIS A 330 -19.88 22.32 12.03
CA HIS A 330 -20.69 21.10 12.18
C HIS A 330 -20.48 20.47 13.56
N LEU A 331 -19.24 20.35 14.02
CA LEU A 331 -18.88 19.85 15.35
C LEU A 331 -19.52 20.70 16.45
N ALA A 332 -19.48 22.02 16.34
CA ALA A 332 -20.07 22.92 17.31
C ALA A 332 -21.60 22.82 17.41
N THR A 333 -22.28 22.49 16.31
CA THR A 333 -23.74 22.34 16.26
C THR A 333 -24.23 20.92 16.57
N ASN A 334 -23.34 19.93 16.56
CA ASN A 334 -23.71 18.53 16.70
C ASN A 334 -23.87 18.15 18.19
N SER A 335 -25.11 17.87 18.61
CA SER A 335 -25.44 17.49 19.99
C SER A 335 -24.89 16.13 20.42
N GLY A 336 -24.41 15.30 19.48
CA GLY A 336 -23.76 14.03 19.76
C GLY A 336 -22.37 14.17 20.40
N PHE A 337 -21.71 15.33 20.20
CA PHE A 337 -20.37 15.61 20.69
C PHE A 337 -20.37 16.27 22.07
N PRO A 338 -19.37 16.00 22.92
CA PRO A 338 -19.25 16.67 24.21
C PRO A 338 -19.12 18.20 24.07
N THR A 339 -19.78 18.95 24.96
CA THR A 339 -19.76 20.43 24.96
C THR A 339 -18.35 21.00 24.98
N ARG A 340 -17.44 20.39 25.75
CA ARG A 340 -16.03 20.80 25.82
C ARG A 340 -15.31 20.65 24.47
N ALA A 341 -15.63 19.64 23.65
CA ALA A 341 -15.07 19.49 22.31
C ALA A 341 -15.60 20.58 21.37
N ALA A 342 -16.90 20.90 21.44
CA ALA A 342 -17.52 22.00 20.69
C ALA A 342 -16.88 23.36 21.01
N VAL A 343 -16.63 23.65 22.29
CA VAL A 343 -15.96 24.88 22.71
C VAL A 343 -14.53 24.95 22.20
N GLN A 344 -13.78 23.83 22.22
CA GLN A 344 -12.41 23.78 21.69
C GLN A 344 -12.36 24.03 20.17
N ALA A 345 -13.31 23.47 19.41
CA ALA A 345 -13.42 23.71 17.97
C ALA A 345 -13.76 25.17 17.64
N LEU A 346 -14.66 25.81 18.41
CA LEU A 346 -14.96 27.23 18.22
C LEU A 346 -13.76 28.12 18.59
N ALA A 347 -13.06 27.78 19.68
CA ALA A 347 -11.89 28.52 20.12
C ALA A 347 -10.74 28.48 19.08
N SER A 348 -10.53 27.35 18.39
CA SER A 348 -9.52 27.26 17.34
C SER A 348 -9.84 28.19 16.17
N GLN A 349 -11.10 28.27 15.72
CA GLN A 349 -11.53 29.21 14.68
C GLN A 349 -11.23 30.67 15.05
N HIS A 350 -11.54 31.07 16.29
CA HIS A 350 -11.26 32.44 16.76
C HIS A 350 -9.75 32.75 16.81
N THR A 351 -8.92 31.74 17.06
CA THR A 351 -7.45 31.89 17.11
C THR A 351 -6.86 32.01 15.71
N VAL A 352 -7.32 31.18 14.76
CA VAL A 352 -6.95 31.27 13.33
C VAL A 352 -7.36 32.61 12.75
N LEU A 353 -8.60 33.07 13.00
CA LEU A 353 -9.08 34.39 12.57
C LEU A 353 -8.24 35.53 13.14
N LYS A 354 -7.92 35.52 14.44
CA LYS A 354 -7.04 36.51 15.07
C LYS A 354 -5.61 36.47 14.52
N GLY A 355 -5.11 35.29 14.16
CA GLY A 355 -3.84 35.10 13.47
C GLY A 355 -3.83 35.77 12.11
N ILE A 356 -4.80 35.47 11.26
CA ILE A 356 -4.93 36.06 9.90
C ILE A 356 -5.06 37.59 9.99
N ILE A 357 -5.86 38.11 10.93
CA ILE A 357 -6.03 39.56 11.13
C ILE A 357 -4.73 40.24 11.60
N ARG A 358 -3.92 39.58 12.45
CA ARG A 358 -2.60 40.09 12.85
C ARG A 358 -1.59 40.09 11.69
N HIS A 359 -1.66 39.11 10.80
CA HIS A 359 -0.76 39.01 9.65
C HIS A 359 -1.17 39.94 8.50
N SER A 360 -2.45 40.33 8.41
CA SER A 360 -2.91 41.35 7.45
C SER A 360 -2.49 42.78 7.83
N GLY A 361 -1.90 43.00 9.01
CA GLY A 361 -1.47 44.31 9.51
C GLY A 361 -0.08 44.78 9.06
N THR A 362 0.67 43.97 8.29
CA THR A 362 1.98 44.37 7.75
C THR A 362 1.96 44.46 6.24
N LEU A 363 1.41 45.58 5.74
CA LEU A 363 1.59 46.00 4.35
C LEU A 363 3.07 46.39 4.15
N LYS A 364 3.87 45.46 3.65
CA LYS A 364 5.19 45.77 3.08
C LYS A 364 4.98 46.21 1.61
N PRO A 365 5.52 47.34 1.17
CA PRO A 365 5.28 47.85 -0.17
C PRO A 365 5.91 46.96 -1.24
N ALA A 366 5.17 46.81 -2.34
CA ALA A 366 5.50 45.97 -3.49
C ALA A 366 6.80 46.40 -4.19
N SER A 367 7.63 45.41 -4.55
CA SER A 367 8.70 45.54 -5.56
C SER A 367 8.19 45.11 -6.94
N PRO A 368 8.76 45.63 -8.05
CA PRO A 368 8.20 45.51 -9.40
C PRO A 368 8.39 44.10 -10.01
N PRO A 369 7.61 43.74 -11.06
CA PRO A 369 7.62 42.39 -11.62
C PRO A 369 8.77 42.17 -12.63
N PRO A 370 9.30 40.95 -12.78
CA PRO A 370 10.18 40.57 -13.89
C PRO A 370 9.37 40.18 -15.16
N PRO A 371 10.01 40.13 -16.35
CA PRO A 371 9.34 40.08 -17.66
C PRO A 371 8.95 38.65 -18.12
N PRO A 372 8.17 38.49 -19.21
CA PRO A 372 7.56 37.23 -19.59
C PRO A 372 8.44 36.41 -20.57
N ALA A 373 8.68 35.14 -20.26
CA ALA A 373 9.12 34.08 -21.18
C ALA A 373 9.08 32.75 -20.41
N ALA A 374 8.68 31.59 -20.92
CA ALA A 374 8.04 31.20 -22.17
C ALA A 374 7.28 29.90 -21.87
N HIS A 375 6.13 29.71 -22.50
CA HIS A 375 5.45 28.42 -22.53
C HIS A 375 6.40 27.36 -23.10
N ARG A 376 6.67 26.32 -22.30
CA ARG A 376 7.10 25.02 -22.80
C ARG A 376 6.05 24.03 -22.37
N GLU A 377 5.12 23.77 -23.29
CA GLU A 377 4.23 22.62 -23.25
C GLU A 377 5.09 21.36 -23.25
N SER A 378 4.95 20.54 -22.22
CA SER A 378 5.32 19.13 -22.26
C SER A 378 4.02 18.38 -22.04
N TYR A 379 3.46 17.89 -23.13
CA TYR A 379 2.52 16.78 -23.10
C TYR A 379 3.29 15.58 -22.54
N ASP A 380 2.78 14.95 -21.49
CA ASP A 380 2.91 13.50 -21.39
C ASP A 380 1.68 12.89 -20.73
N ASP A 381 1.18 11.93 -21.49
CA ASP A 381 0.00 11.10 -21.36
C ASP A 381 0.03 10.31 -20.03
N ALA A 382 -1.04 10.42 -19.24
CA ALA A 382 -1.32 9.46 -18.18
C ALA A 382 -2.58 8.69 -18.58
N ASP A 383 -2.35 7.64 -19.37
CA ASP A 383 -3.31 6.60 -19.71
C ASP A 383 -3.89 5.98 -18.42
N GLY A 384 -5.21 5.98 -18.36
CA GLY A 384 -5.99 5.56 -17.20
C GLY A 384 -6.02 4.04 -17.06
N ASP A 385 -5.75 3.57 -15.84
CA ASP A 385 -6.23 2.28 -15.37
C ASP A 385 -6.99 2.51 -14.05
N SER A 386 -8.15 3.15 -14.17
CA SER A 386 -9.19 3.17 -13.13
C SER A 386 -9.78 1.77 -13.02
N ASN A 387 -9.06 0.87 -12.36
CA ASN A 387 -9.64 -0.39 -11.92
C ASN A 387 -10.48 -0.09 -10.67
N GLY A 388 -11.80 -0.15 -10.82
CA GLY A 388 -12.81 0.35 -9.87
C GLY A 388 -12.52 -0.01 -8.41
N GLN A 389 -12.17 1.02 -7.64
CA GLN A 389 -11.99 0.95 -6.20
C GLN A 389 -13.37 0.92 -5.52
N VAL A 390 -13.66 -0.13 -4.76
CA VAL A 390 -14.92 -0.23 -3.99
C VAL A 390 -14.66 0.29 -2.58
N VAL A 391 -14.67 1.62 -2.41
CA VAL A 391 -14.68 2.26 -1.09
C VAL A 391 -16.13 2.62 -0.75
N LEU A 392 -16.88 1.69 -0.16
CA LEU A 392 -18.33 1.86 0.01
C LEU A 392 -18.68 3.03 0.94
N TYR A 393 -18.00 3.16 2.08
CA TYR A 393 -18.36 4.17 3.07
C TYR A 393 -17.63 5.51 2.88
N ALA A 394 -16.36 5.53 2.48
CA ALA A 394 -15.65 6.80 2.22
C ALA A 394 -16.20 7.53 0.99
N SER A 395 -16.49 6.83 -0.12
CA SER A 395 -17.14 7.46 -1.28
C SER A 395 -18.55 7.95 -0.93
N ARG A 396 -19.27 7.22 -0.06
CA ARG A 396 -20.57 7.69 0.45
C ARG A 396 -20.44 8.94 1.32
N LEU A 397 -19.39 9.06 2.11
CA LEU A 397 -19.07 10.23 2.94
C LEU A 397 -18.69 11.47 2.11
N GLU A 398 -17.91 11.29 1.03
CA GLU A 398 -17.61 12.38 0.10
C GLU A 398 -18.88 12.86 -0.61
N LEU A 399 -19.70 11.94 -1.10
CA LEU A 399 -20.98 12.27 -1.75
C LEU A 399 -21.95 12.98 -0.79
N THR A 400 -22.04 12.58 0.48
CA THR A 400 -22.91 13.29 1.43
C THR A 400 -22.42 14.69 1.74
N LEU A 401 -21.10 14.90 1.81
CA LEU A 401 -20.51 16.23 2.01
C LEU A 401 -20.74 17.13 0.80
N GLU A 402 -20.53 16.65 -0.42
CA GLU A 402 -20.85 17.40 -1.64
C GLU A 402 -22.33 17.79 -1.67
N ASN A 403 -23.22 16.88 -1.28
CA ASN A 403 -24.66 17.18 -1.16
C ASN A 403 -24.97 18.23 -0.09
N GLN A 404 -24.28 18.22 1.06
CA GLN A 404 -24.43 19.24 2.09
C GLN A 404 -23.88 20.60 1.63
N ASN A 405 -22.72 20.62 0.97
CA ASN A 405 -22.13 21.81 0.39
C ASN A 405 -23.05 22.43 -0.68
N LEU A 406 -23.59 21.62 -1.59
CA LEU A 406 -24.57 22.04 -2.59
C LEU A 406 -25.84 22.61 -1.94
N LYS A 407 -26.38 21.97 -0.89
CA LYS A 407 -27.53 22.50 -0.14
C LYS A 407 -27.23 23.87 0.46
N SER A 408 -26.08 24.02 1.13
CA SER A 408 -25.69 25.29 1.72
C SER A 408 -25.46 26.40 0.69
N LEU A 409 -24.93 26.07 -0.49
CA LEU A 409 -24.78 26.99 -1.60
C LEU A 409 -26.14 27.41 -2.14
N LEU A 410 -27.07 26.46 -2.27
CA LEU A 410 -28.43 26.72 -2.74
C LEU A 410 -29.21 27.62 -1.77
N ASP A 411 -29.08 27.41 -0.46
CA ASP A 411 -29.67 28.27 0.57
C ASP A 411 -29.07 29.69 0.53
N SER A 412 -27.75 29.81 0.33
CA SER A 412 -27.07 31.10 0.15
C SER A 412 -27.57 31.84 -1.09
N MET A 413 -27.71 31.13 -2.22
CA MET A 413 -28.30 31.69 -3.44
C MET A 413 -29.75 32.11 -3.22
N HIS A 414 -30.56 31.29 -2.55
CA HIS A 414 -31.95 31.59 -2.26
C HIS A 414 -32.12 32.83 -1.39
N TRP A 415 -31.27 32.99 -0.36
CA TRP A 415 -31.26 34.18 0.47
C TRP A 415 -30.90 35.44 -0.32
N ARG A 416 -29.90 35.34 -1.22
CA ARG A 416 -29.49 36.45 -2.09
C ARG A 416 -30.59 36.83 -3.08
N VAL A 417 -31.33 35.85 -3.61
CA VAL A 417 -32.51 36.07 -4.45
C VAL A 417 -33.61 36.77 -3.65
N MET A 418 -33.93 36.32 -2.43
CA MET A 418 -34.91 36.99 -1.58
C MET A 418 -34.55 38.45 -1.29
N GLU A 419 -33.28 38.75 -1.00
CA GLU A 419 -32.86 40.13 -0.76
C GLU A 419 -32.94 40.97 -2.04
N LEU A 420 -32.59 40.40 -3.20
CA LEU A 420 -32.78 41.03 -4.50
C LEU A 420 -34.26 41.29 -4.80
N GLU A 421 -35.16 40.35 -4.53
CA GLU A 421 -36.60 40.52 -4.69
C GLU A 421 -37.14 41.63 -3.78
N LYS A 422 -36.62 41.73 -2.56
CA LYS A 422 -36.98 42.80 -1.61
C LYS A 422 -36.49 44.17 -2.08
N VAL A 423 -35.29 44.24 -2.68
CA VAL A 423 -34.77 45.47 -3.30
C VAL A 423 -35.59 45.85 -4.54
N CYS A 424 -35.89 44.89 -5.42
CA CYS A 424 -36.74 45.08 -6.60
C CYS A 424 -38.15 45.54 -6.21
N SER A 425 -38.72 44.98 -5.15
CA SER A 425 -40.04 45.38 -4.61
C SER A 425 -40.02 46.81 -4.10
N ARG A 426 -38.99 47.18 -3.33
CA ARG A 426 -38.79 48.57 -2.86
C ARG A 426 -38.65 49.54 -4.02
N MET A 427 -37.86 49.19 -5.04
CA MET A 427 -37.67 49.99 -6.25
C MET A 427 -38.98 50.14 -7.05
N LYS A 428 -39.79 49.08 -7.16
CA LYS A 428 -41.10 49.10 -7.81
C LYS A 428 -42.06 50.05 -7.09
N THR A 429 -42.12 50.02 -5.75
CA THR A 429 -42.94 50.93 -4.95
C THR A 429 -42.48 52.39 -5.07
N GLN A 430 -41.17 52.64 -5.16
CA GLN A 430 -40.65 53.99 -5.41
C GLN A 430 -40.99 54.48 -6.82
N MET A 431 -40.90 53.63 -7.84
CA MET A 431 -41.29 53.95 -9.21
C MET A 431 -42.79 54.28 -9.34
N THR A 432 -43.67 53.54 -8.65
CA THR A 432 -45.11 53.82 -8.68
C THR A 432 -45.43 55.13 -7.97
N LYS A 433 -44.78 55.44 -6.84
CA LYS A 433 -44.89 56.74 -6.15
C LYS A 433 -44.41 57.91 -7.02
N MET A 434 -43.27 57.77 -7.71
CA MET A 434 -42.76 58.79 -8.63
C MET A 434 -43.72 59.03 -9.81
N LYS A 435 -44.27 57.96 -10.40
CA LYS A 435 -45.30 58.05 -11.46
C LYS A 435 -46.59 58.71 -10.98
N ALA A 436 -46.99 58.48 -9.73
CA ALA A 436 -48.17 59.14 -9.14
C ALA A 436 -47.93 60.64 -8.89
N SER A 437 -46.74 61.03 -8.39
CA SER A 437 -46.42 62.46 -8.18
C SER A 437 -46.37 63.27 -9.48
N ARG A 438 -45.93 62.66 -10.58
CA ARG A 438 -45.95 63.29 -11.92
C ARG A 438 -47.35 63.52 -12.48
N ARG A 439 -48.38 62.80 -12.00
CA ARG A 439 -49.79 62.96 -12.43
C ARG A 439 -50.55 64.00 -11.60
N GLY A 440 -50.08 64.35 -10.40
CA GLY A 440 -50.75 65.30 -9.49
C GLY A 440 -50.36 66.77 -9.65
N GLY A 441 -49.26 67.09 -10.36
CA GLY A 441 -48.75 68.46 -10.47
C GLY A 441 -49.33 69.35 -11.58
N GLY A 442 -50.30 68.85 -12.36
CA GLY A 442 -50.79 69.54 -13.58
C GLY A 442 -52.12 70.29 -13.48
N ALA A 443 -52.78 70.34 -12.31
CA ALA A 443 -54.19 70.75 -12.24
C ALA A 443 -54.51 72.00 -11.39
N ALA A 444 -53.53 72.83 -11.02
CA ALA A 444 -53.76 73.99 -10.15
C ALA A 444 -53.47 75.38 -10.77
N ALA A 445 -53.41 75.50 -12.10
CA ALA A 445 -53.21 76.79 -12.76
C ALA A 445 -54.00 76.91 -14.07
N ALA A 446 -55.33 76.97 -13.99
CA ALA A 446 -56.18 77.63 -15.00
C ALA A 446 -57.64 77.65 -14.53
N ARG A 447 -58.09 78.81 -14.03
CA ARG A 447 -59.39 79.47 -14.35
C ARG A 447 -59.64 80.62 -13.36
N SER A 448 -58.94 81.73 -13.58
CA SER A 448 -59.53 83.06 -13.44
C SER A 448 -59.63 83.63 -14.85
N LEU A 449 -60.85 83.75 -15.36
CA LEU A 449 -61.35 84.76 -16.28
C LEU A 449 -62.88 84.64 -16.30
#